data_AF-A0A651DRC1-F1
#
_entry.id   AF-A0A651DRC1-F1
#
_cell.length_a   1.000
_cell.length_b   1.000
_cell.length_c   1.000
_cell.angle_alpha   90.00
_cell.angle_beta   90.00
_cell.angle_gamma   90.00
#
_symmetry.space_group_name_H-M   'P 1'
#
loop_
_entity.id
_entity.type
_entity.pdbx_description
1 polymer ?
#
loop_
_entity_poly.entity_id
_entity_poly.type
_entity_poly.pdbx_seq_one_letter_code
_entity_poly.pdbx_strand_id
1 'polypeptide(L)'
;MVPGLKKICAWCGDSVAEGDPGDGVPGERVSHGICPTCAHSLDLQIQSVVDMHQLTHEEHDQLPFGVIEVDGEGVILGYNDWESRFTTFAKDRVMGRNFFTEVAPCTAVRSFLGEFEEMVASGRPDRRELDYTFELPTGQREVHIILTWQPEPGWGFILVREATT
;
A
#
# COMPACT_ATOMS: atom_id res chain seq x y z
N MET A 1 -21.83 -15.99 -12.36
CA MET A 1 -21.29 -14.64 -12.65
C MET A 1 -20.70 -14.16 -11.34
N VAL A 2 -19.38 -14.09 -11.24
CA VAL A 2 -18.73 -13.58 -10.03
C VAL A 2 -19.03 -12.08 -9.98
N PRO A 3 -19.51 -11.50 -8.87
CA PRO A 3 -19.68 -10.05 -8.75
C PRO A 3 -18.42 -9.34 -9.24
N GLY A 4 -18.59 -8.27 -10.02
CA GLY A 4 -17.49 -7.55 -10.65
C GLY A 4 -16.46 -7.11 -9.60
N LEU A 5 -15.19 -7.42 -9.83
CA LEU A 5 -14.10 -6.90 -9.02
C LEU A 5 -13.87 -5.44 -9.43
N LYS A 6 -14.21 -4.50 -8.54
CA LYS A 6 -13.96 -3.08 -8.79
C LYS A 6 -12.47 -2.79 -8.61
N LYS A 7 -11.84 -2.17 -9.61
CA LYS A 7 -10.41 -1.82 -9.53
C LYS A 7 -10.24 -0.33 -9.31
N ILE A 8 -9.69 0.05 -8.16
CA ILE A 8 -9.50 1.43 -7.74
C ILE A 8 -8.01 1.79 -7.76
N CYS A 9 -7.67 3.01 -8.17
CA CYS A 9 -6.30 3.49 -8.12
C CYS A 9 -5.90 3.69 -6.66
N ALA A 10 -4.82 3.04 -6.23
CA ALA A 10 -4.23 3.26 -4.92
C ALA A 10 -3.83 4.72 -4.75
N TRP A 11 -3.41 5.41 -5.81
CA TRP A 11 -2.91 6.79 -5.69
C TRP A 11 -3.97 7.88 -5.76
N CYS A 12 -4.94 7.81 -6.68
CA CYS A 12 -5.98 8.86 -6.81
C CYS A 12 -7.38 8.42 -6.39
N GLY A 13 -7.62 7.14 -6.12
CA GLY A 13 -8.96 6.63 -5.81
C GLY A 13 -9.89 6.49 -7.02
N ASP A 14 -9.48 6.87 -8.23
CA ASP A 14 -10.30 6.72 -9.44
C ASP A 14 -10.42 5.25 -9.87
N SER A 15 -11.51 4.93 -10.58
CA SER A 15 -11.67 3.62 -11.22
C SER A 15 -10.62 3.42 -12.31
N VAL A 16 -9.87 2.31 -12.24
CA VAL A 16 -8.81 1.97 -13.22
C VAL A 16 -9.32 0.97 -14.27
N ALA A 17 -10.45 0.30 -14.00
CA ALA A 17 -11.19 -0.52 -14.95
C ALA A 17 -12.68 -0.52 -14.57
N GLU A 18 -13.57 -0.34 -15.54
CA GLU A 18 -15.03 -0.36 -15.31
C GLU A 18 -15.52 -1.75 -14.87
N GLY A 19 -15.93 -1.86 -13.61
CA GLY A 19 -17.16 -2.55 -13.27
C GLY A 19 -18.23 -1.47 -13.04
N ASP A 20 -19.38 -1.59 -13.70
CA ASP A 20 -20.52 -0.66 -13.67
C ASP A 20 -20.87 -0.20 -12.22
N PRO A 21 -21.28 1.06 -11.97
CA PRO A 21 -21.32 1.66 -10.66
C PRO A 21 -22.59 1.29 -9.91
N GLY A 22 -22.44 0.85 -8.67
CA GLY A 22 -23.52 0.75 -7.72
C GLY A 22 -23.00 0.95 -6.32
N ASP A 23 -22.83 2.21 -5.93
CA ASP A 23 -23.12 2.69 -4.58
C ASP A 23 -22.71 1.77 -3.43
N GLY A 24 -21.40 1.54 -3.25
CA GLY A 24 -20.78 1.02 -2.02
C GLY A 24 -21.67 0.10 -1.19
N VAL A 25 -22.10 -1.02 -1.78
CA VAL A 25 -22.95 -2.01 -1.10
C VAL A 25 -22.06 -3.01 -0.36
N PRO A 26 -22.41 -3.41 0.88
CA PRO A 26 -21.66 -4.45 1.59
C PRO A 26 -21.60 -5.75 0.77
N GLY A 27 -20.38 -6.25 0.47
CA GLY A 27 -20.14 -7.52 -0.22
C GLY A 27 -19.44 -7.43 -1.58
N GLU A 28 -19.15 -6.23 -2.08
CA GLU A 28 -18.37 -6.04 -3.32
C GLU A 28 -16.86 -6.11 -3.05
N ARG A 29 -16.13 -6.86 -3.88
CA ARG A 29 -14.67 -6.97 -3.78
C ARG A 29 -14.03 -5.79 -4.50
N VAL A 30 -13.15 -5.08 -3.81
CA VAL A 30 -12.31 -4.03 -4.40
C VAL A 30 -10.91 -4.61 -4.57
N SER A 31 -10.17 -4.19 -5.60
CA SER A 31 -8.72 -4.32 -5.60
C SER A 31 -8.08 -3.00 -5.95
N HIS A 32 -6.86 -2.79 -5.46
CA HIS A 32 -6.12 -1.56 -5.67
C HIS A 32 -5.08 -1.74 -6.77
N GLY A 33 -5.05 -0.85 -7.76
CA GLY A 33 -4.05 -0.78 -8.83
C GLY A 33 -3.42 0.61 -8.93
N ILE A 34 -2.76 0.94 -10.04
CA ILE A 34 -2.28 2.29 -10.32
C ILE A 34 -2.72 2.68 -11.74
N CYS A 35 -3.51 3.74 -11.85
CA CYS A 35 -4.03 4.22 -13.13
C CYS A 35 -2.95 4.85 -14.01
N PRO A 36 -3.17 4.94 -15.34
CA PRO A 36 -2.19 5.54 -16.26
C PRO A 36 -1.77 6.95 -15.86
N THR A 37 -2.70 7.76 -15.36
CA THR A 37 -2.43 9.15 -14.94
C THR A 37 -1.51 9.19 -13.73
N CYS A 38 -1.80 8.39 -12.69
CA CYS A 38 -0.95 8.30 -11.52
C CYS A 38 0.38 7.65 -11.86
N ALA A 39 0.38 6.62 -12.71
CA ALA A 39 1.58 5.99 -13.19
C ALA A 39 2.50 6.99 -13.91
N HIS A 40 1.95 7.80 -14.82
CA HIS A 40 2.71 8.85 -15.49
C HIS A 40 3.21 9.93 -14.51
N SER A 41 2.38 10.35 -13.55
CA SER A 41 2.79 11.34 -12.53
C SER A 41 3.88 10.83 -11.58
N LEU A 42 3.99 9.51 -11.46
CA LEU A 42 5.02 8.80 -10.71
C LEU A 42 6.22 8.42 -11.60
N ASP A 43 6.28 8.94 -12.83
CA ASP A 43 7.27 8.61 -13.89
C ASP A 43 7.44 7.10 -14.12
N LEU A 44 6.38 6.34 -13.91
CA LEU A 44 6.33 4.93 -14.25
C LEU A 44 6.29 4.81 -15.77
N GLN A 45 7.32 4.21 -16.38
CA GLN A 45 7.34 3.85 -17.80
C GLN A 45 6.34 2.71 -18.14
N ILE A 46 5.24 2.60 -17.41
CA ILE A 46 4.22 1.55 -17.54
C ILE A 46 2.86 2.20 -17.87
N GLN A 47 2.08 1.54 -18.73
CA GLN A 47 0.78 2.08 -19.15
C GLN A 47 -0.26 2.05 -18.02
N SER A 48 -0.21 1.05 -17.13
CA SER A 48 -0.94 0.99 -15.84
C SER A 48 -0.54 -0.28 -15.10
N VAL A 49 -0.63 -0.28 -13.77
CA VAL A 49 -0.61 -1.53 -12.97
C VAL A 49 -2.04 -1.87 -12.64
N VAL A 50 -2.55 -2.93 -13.25
CA VAL A 50 -3.89 -3.40 -12.95
C VAL A 50 -3.79 -4.42 -11.82
N ASP A 51 -4.22 -4.02 -10.62
CA ASP A 51 -4.21 -4.83 -9.39
C ASP A 51 -2.81 -5.13 -8.82
N MET A 52 -2.45 -4.42 -7.75
CA MET A 52 -1.18 -4.57 -7.04
C MET A 52 -1.04 -5.95 -6.37
N HIS A 53 -2.14 -6.62 -6.02
CA HIS A 53 -2.10 -7.97 -5.43
C HIS A 53 -1.73 -9.06 -6.43
N GLN A 54 -1.74 -8.75 -7.74
CA GLN A 54 -1.36 -9.71 -8.79
C GLN A 54 0.07 -9.54 -9.27
N LEU A 55 0.75 -8.47 -8.87
CA LEU A 55 2.15 -8.27 -9.19
C LEU A 55 3.03 -9.24 -8.39
N THR A 56 4.10 -9.72 -9.04
CA THR A 56 5.15 -10.46 -8.33
C THR A 56 6.04 -9.51 -7.53
N HIS A 57 6.79 -10.04 -6.56
CA HIS A 57 7.76 -9.24 -5.82
C HIS A 57 8.81 -8.60 -6.74
N GLU A 58 9.23 -9.28 -7.82
CA GLU A 58 10.14 -8.71 -8.82
C GLU A 58 9.51 -7.54 -9.59
N GLU A 59 8.20 -7.58 -9.85
CA GLU A 59 7.47 -6.48 -10.46
C GLU A 59 7.31 -5.31 -9.47
N HIS A 60 7.06 -5.59 -8.18
CA HIS A 60 7.09 -4.55 -7.15
C HIS A 60 8.46 -3.89 -7.01
N ASP A 61 9.55 -4.64 -7.22
CA ASP A 61 10.91 -4.13 -7.19
C ASP A 61 11.23 -3.11 -8.29
N GLN A 62 10.46 -3.11 -9.37
CA GLN A 62 10.58 -2.12 -10.45
C GLN A 62 9.78 -0.84 -10.17
N LEU A 63 8.99 -0.79 -9.09
CA LEU A 63 8.21 0.39 -8.74
C LEU A 63 9.12 1.46 -8.10
N PRO A 64 9.03 2.74 -8.52
CA PRO A 64 9.80 3.86 -7.99
C PRO A 64 9.17 4.47 -6.72
N PHE A 65 8.41 3.67 -5.99
CA PHE A 65 7.84 4.01 -4.69
C PHE A 65 7.90 2.75 -3.82
N GLY A 66 7.89 2.93 -2.51
CA GLY A 66 7.95 1.85 -1.55
C GLY A 66 6.67 1.04 -1.56
N VAL A 67 6.83 -0.28 -1.55
CA VAL A 67 5.72 -1.22 -1.36
C VAL A 67 6.09 -2.13 -0.21
N ILE A 68 5.27 -2.08 0.83
CA ILE A 68 5.33 -2.99 1.97
C ILE A 68 4.00 -3.71 2.03
N GLU A 69 4.03 -5.02 1.88
CA GLU A 69 2.85 -5.87 2.06
C GLU A 69 2.78 -6.29 3.51
N VAL A 70 1.59 -6.16 4.13
CA VAL A 70 1.37 -6.52 5.52
C VAL A 70 0.10 -7.34 5.69
N ASP A 71 0.14 -8.35 6.56
CA ASP A 71 -1.08 -9.03 7.01
C ASP A 71 -1.86 -8.19 8.03
N GLY A 72 -2.99 -8.73 8.51
CA GLY A 72 -3.86 -8.04 9.48
C GLY A 72 -3.24 -7.80 10.86
N GLU A 73 -2.13 -8.47 11.19
CA GLU A 73 -1.38 -8.22 12.42
C GLU A 73 -0.22 -7.22 12.20
N GLY A 74 0.04 -6.85 10.94
CA GLY A 74 1.14 -5.97 10.54
C GLY A 74 2.44 -6.70 10.25
N VAL A 75 2.41 -8.03 10.09
CA VAL A 75 3.59 -8.81 9.69
C VAL A 75 3.90 -8.57 8.22
N ILE A 76 5.17 -8.28 7.92
CA ILE A 76 5.63 -7.99 6.57
C ILE A 76 5.66 -9.27 5.73
N LEU A 77 4.83 -9.29 4.67
CA LEU A 77 4.72 -10.35 3.68
C LEU A 77 5.57 -10.08 2.43
N GLY A 78 5.86 -8.81 2.16
CA GLY A 78 6.54 -8.32 0.97
C GLY A 78 7.15 -6.95 1.24
N TYR A 79 8.32 -6.69 0.66
CA TYR A 79 9.06 -5.45 0.88
C TYR A 79 9.94 -5.19 -0.33
N ASN A 80 9.66 -4.12 -1.08
CA ASN A 80 10.30 -3.91 -2.37
C ASN A 80 11.68 -3.25 -2.29
N ASP A 81 12.38 -3.25 -3.42
CA ASP A 81 13.75 -2.75 -3.58
C ASP A 81 13.86 -1.25 -3.30
N TRP A 82 12.83 -0.48 -3.68
CA TRP A 82 12.78 0.95 -3.42
C TRP A 82 12.77 1.22 -1.91
N GLU A 83 11.87 0.56 -1.17
CA GLU A 83 11.74 0.78 0.27
C GLU A 83 13.01 0.36 1.02
N SER A 84 13.64 -0.73 0.59
CA SER A 84 14.93 -1.16 1.14
C SER A 84 16.03 -0.13 0.96
N ARG A 85 16.12 0.50 -0.21
CA ARG A 85 17.10 1.56 -0.47
C ARG A 85 16.77 2.85 0.28
N PHE A 86 15.50 3.21 0.33
CA PHE A 86 15.03 4.43 1.00
C PHE A 86 15.28 4.40 2.51
N THR A 87 14.92 3.29 3.15
CA THR A 87 15.04 3.09 4.61
C THR A 87 16.42 2.59 5.05
N THR A 88 17.22 2.06 4.12
CA THR A 88 18.47 1.30 4.35
C THR A 88 18.28 -0.05 5.04
N PHE A 89 17.04 -0.51 5.22
CA PHE A 89 16.74 -1.82 5.80
C PHE A 89 16.76 -2.90 4.73
N ALA A 90 17.59 -3.92 4.92
CA ALA A 90 17.68 -5.05 3.99
C ALA A 90 16.43 -5.93 4.09
N LYS A 91 15.92 -6.38 2.94
CA LYS A 91 14.70 -7.21 2.84
C LYS A 91 14.75 -8.42 3.78
N ASP A 92 15.83 -9.19 3.72
CA ASP A 92 16.05 -10.38 4.56
C ASP A 92 16.00 -10.12 6.07
N ARG A 93 16.14 -8.85 6.50
CA ARG A 93 16.09 -8.42 7.91
C ARG A 93 14.72 -7.95 8.36
N VAL A 94 13.78 -7.71 7.43
CA VAL A 94 12.45 -7.18 7.73
C VAL A 94 11.33 -8.16 7.39
N MET A 95 11.53 -9.03 6.40
CA MET A 95 10.52 -10.03 6.02
C MET A 95 10.12 -10.91 7.21
N GLY A 96 8.82 -11.11 7.40
CA GLY A 96 8.25 -11.91 8.49
C GLY A 96 8.27 -11.25 9.87
N ARG A 97 8.72 -9.99 9.98
CA ARG A 97 8.68 -9.20 11.22
C ARG A 97 7.50 -8.24 11.20
N ASN A 98 7.10 -7.77 12.36
CA ASN A 98 6.02 -6.79 12.46
C ASN A 98 6.50 -5.39 12.06
N PHE A 99 5.83 -4.76 11.09
CA PHE A 99 6.17 -3.42 10.61
C PHE A 99 6.10 -2.39 11.74
N PHE A 100 5.04 -2.38 12.52
CA PHE A 100 4.77 -1.33 13.51
C PHE A 100 5.52 -1.51 14.82
N THR A 101 5.88 -2.74 15.21
CA THR A 101 6.54 -2.97 16.51
C THR A 101 8.03 -3.29 16.40
N GLU A 102 8.48 -3.82 15.27
CA GLU A 102 9.85 -4.33 15.12
C GLU A 102 10.70 -3.61 14.08
N VAL A 103 10.09 -3.13 13.00
CA VAL A 103 10.81 -2.52 11.86
C VAL A 103 10.74 -1.00 11.91
N ALA A 104 9.53 -0.46 12.14
CA ALA A 104 9.25 0.97 12.17
C ALA A 104 8.46 1.34 13.44
N PRO A 105 9.01 1.20 14.66
CA PRO A 105 8.30 1.54 15.90
C PRO A 105 7.85 3.00 16.00
N CYS A 106 8.48 3.89 15.22
CA CYS A 106 8.02 5.28 15.11
C CYS A 106 6.63 5.40 14.47
N THR A 107 6.11 4.39 13.75
CA THR A 107 4.76 4.37 13.17
C THR A 107 3.70 3.79 14.13
N ALA A 108 4.10 3.32 15.32
CA ALA A 108 3.21 2.81 16.37
C ALA A 108 2.44 3.93 17.10
N VAL A 109 1.84 4.84 16.33
CA VAL A 109 1.05 5.97 16.80
C VAL A 109 -0.40 5.82 16.33
N ARG A 110 -1.32 6.50 17.01
CA ARG A 110 -2.75 6.42 16.68
C ARG A 110 -3.04 6.84 15.23
N SER A 111 -2.35 7.85 14.72
CA SER A 111 -2.55 8.37 13.36
C SER A 111 -2.01 7.46 12.25
N PHE A 112 -1.38 6.33 12.58
CA PHE A 112 -0.90 5.36 11.60
C PHE A 112 -1.31 3.94 12.00
N LEU A 113 -0.71 3.35 13.03
CA LEU A 113 -1.10 2.01 13.49
C LEU A 113 -2.59 1.95 13.88
N GLY A 114 -3.11 2.96 14.57
CA GLY A 114 -4.53 3.00 14.94
C GLY A 114 -5.45 3.04 13.71
N GLU A 115 -5.10 3.84 12.69
CA GLU A 115 -5.84 3.88 11.41
C GLU A 115 -5.80 2.52 10.69
N PHE A 116 -4.65 1.84 10.72
CA PHE A 116 -4.49 0.50 10.16
C PHE A 116 -5.34 -0.55 10.91
N GLU A 117 -5.29 -0.56 12.24
CA GLU A 117 -6.07 -1.46 13.08
C GLU A 117 -7.58 -1.25 12.88
N GLU A 118 -8.04 -0.01 12.82
CA GLU A 118 -9.44 0.32 12.52
C GLU A 118 -9.87 -0.16 11.13
N MET A 119 -8.98 0.02 10.15
CA MET A 119 -9.18 -0.46 8.78
C MET A 119 -9.33 -1.99 8.74
N VAL A 120 -8.43 -2.73 9.40
CA VAL A 120 -8.49 -4.19 9.52
C VAL A 120 -9.77 -4.64 10.24
N ALA A 121 -10.09 -4.02 11.38
CA ALA A 121 -11.24 -4.35 12.21
C ALA A 121 -12.59 -4.09 11.51
N SER A 122 -12.61 -3.20 10.50
CA SER A 122 -13.81 -2.91 9.73
C SER A 122 -14.36 -4.11 8.95
N GLY A 123 -13.52 -5.12 8.68
CA GLY A 123 -13.88 -6.31 7.89
C GLY A 123 -14.27 -5.99 6.45
N ARG A 124 -13.93 -4.81 5.93
CA ARG A 124 -14.22 -4.37 4.56
C ARG A 124 -12.95 -3.86 3.88
N PRO A 125 -12.89 -3.88 2.54
CA PRO A 125 -11.83 -3.18 1.82
C PRO A 125 -11.83 -1.70 2.20
N ASP A 126 -10.65 -1.13 2.40
CA ASP A 126 -10.49 0.27 2.77
C ASP A 126 -9.19 0.82 2.18
N ARG A 127 -9.12 2.14 2.11
CA ARG A 127 -7.99 2.91 1.59
C ARG A 127 -7.90 4.22 2.35
N ARG A 128 -6.72 4.51 2.89
CA ARG A 128 -6.45 5.76 3.61
C ARG A 128 -5.16 6.38 3.12
N GLU A 129 -5.12 7.70 3.13
CA GLU A 129 -3.95 8.51 2.79
C GLU A 129 -3.53 9.28 4.04
N LEU A 130 -2.23 9.34 4.30
CA LEU A 130 -1.68 10.13 5.39
C LEU A 130 -0.26 10.62 5.06
N ASP A 131 0.06 11.82 5.49
CA ASP A 131 1.42 12.34 5.46
C ASP A 131 2.12 11.97 6.77
N TYR A 132 3.37 11.52 6.68
CA TYR A 132 4.13 11.06 7.83
C TYR A 132 5.60 11.46 7.73
N THR A 133 6.31 11.41 8.86
CA THR A 133 7.76 11.61 8.91
C THR A 133 8.42 10.32 9.40
N PHE A 134 9.20 9.68 8.54
CA PHE A 134 10.03 8.55 8.96
C PHE A 134 11.28 9.03 9.66
N GLU A 135 11.52 8.49 10.85
CA GLU A 135 12.78 8.64 11.58
C GLU A 135 13.74 7.52 11.17
N LEU A 136 14.54 7.79 10.13
CA LEU A 136 15.49 6.81 9.59
C LEU A 136 16.89 7.03 10.17
N PRO A 137 17.78 6.01 10.11
CA PRO A 137 19.19 6.19 10.50
C PRO A 137 19.91 7.32 9.73
N THR A 138 19.43 7.64 8.53
CA THR A 138 19.96 8.70 7.65
C THR A 138 19.35 10.08 7.94
N GLY A 139 18.36 10.17 8.81
CA GLY A 139 17.65 11.40 9.15
C GLY A 139 16.13 11.29 8.99
N GLN A 140 15.44 12.39 9.29
CA GLN A 140 14.00 12.48 9.07
C GLN A 140 13.67 12.64 7.58
N ARG A 141 12.66 11.90 7.11
CA ARG A 141 12.15 12.01 5.74
C ARG A 141 10.65 12.16 5.75
N GLU A 142 10.15 13.18 5.08
CA GLU A 142 8.72 13.35 4.86
C GLU A 142 8.25 12.42 3.75
N VAL A 143 7.19 11.68 4.04
CA VAL A 143 6.62 10.68 3.15
C VAL A 143 5.11 10.84 3.07
N HIS A 144 4.58 10.62 1.87
CA HIS A 144 3.18 10.40 1.66
C HIS A 144 2.92 8.89 1.67
N ILE A 145 1.97 8.48 2.51
CA ILE A 145 1.63 7.08 2.75
C ILE A 145 0.22 6.81 2.24
N ILE A 146 0.06 5.69 1.55
CA ILE A 146 -1.26 5.14 1.24
C ILE A 146 -1.36 3.76 1.85
N LEU A 147 -2.34 3.61 2.76
CA LEU A 147 -2.73 2.33 3.32
C LEU A 147 -3.86 1.76 2.49
N THR A 148 -3.77 0.48 2.18
CA THR A 148 -4.83 -0.27 1.53
C THR A 148 -5.03 -1.59 2.26
N TRP A 149 -6.27 -2.06 2.33
CA TRP A 149 -6.60 -3.32 2.99
C TRP A 149 -7.61 -4.14 2.20
N GLN A 150 -7.43 -5.47 2.23
CA GLN A 150 -8.38 -6.44 1.70
C GLN A 150 -8.66 -7.53 2.74
N PRO A 151 -9.91 -7.67 3.24
CA PRO A 151 -10.28 -8.72 4.20
C PRO A 151 -10.09 -10.14 3.66
N GLU A 152 -10.27 -10.31 2.35
CA GLU A 152 -9.93 -11.53 1.62
C GLU A 152 -9.04 -11.10 0.45
N PRO A 153 -7.76 -11.51 0.38
CA PRO A 153 -7.12 -12.59 1.14
C PRO A 153 -6.64 -12.30 2.58
N GLY A 154 -6.84 -11.11 3.14
CA GLY A 154 -6.46 -10.79 4.53
C GLY A 154 -5.09 -10.12 4.66
N TRP A 155 -4.69 -9.36 3.64
CA TRP A 155 -3.48 -8.56 3.63
C TRP A 155 -3.68 -7.27 2.84
N GLY A 156 -2.75 -6.34 2.99
CA GLY A 156 -2.82 -5.00 2.43
C GLY A 156 -1.45 -4.44 2.09
N PHE A 157 -1.44 -3.20 1.62
CA PHE A 157 -0.21 -2.49 1.27
C PHE A 157 -0.06 -1.21 2.09
N ILE A 158 1.18 -0.93 2.49
CA ILE A 158 1.66 0.39 2.88
C ILE A 158 2.52 0.88 1.71
N LEU A 159 1.98 1.84 0.96
CA LEU A 159 2.67 2.46 -0.17
C LEU A 159 3.35 3.73 0.30
N VAL A 160 4.62 3.89 -0.05
CA VAL A 160 5.47 4.97 0.45
C VAL A 160 6.02 5.78 -0.70
N ARG A 161 5.83 7.08 -0.68
CA ARG A 161 6.55 8.00 -1.59
C ARG A 161 7.15 9.13 -0.79
N GLU A 162 8.38 9.51 -1.12
CA GLU A 162 8.96 10.73 -0.57
C GLU A 162 8.13 11.96 -0.97
N ALA A 163 7.87 12.86 -0.02
CA ALA A 163 7.25 14.13 -0.31
C ALA A 163 8.24 15.00 -1.10
N THR A 164 7.92 15.31 -2.36
CA THR A 164 8.69 16.27 -3.15
C THR A 164 8.40 17.67 -2.61
N THR A 165 9.42 18.30 -2.00
CA THR A 165 9.39 19.72 -1.60
C THR A 165 9.35 20.65 -2.81
#